data_AF-A0AA37WU11-F1
#
_entry.id   AF-A0AA37WU11-F1
#
_cell.length_a   1.000
_cell.length_b   1.000
_cell.length_c   1.000
_cell.angle_alpha   90.00
_cell.angle_beta   90.00
_cell.angle_gamma   90.00
#
_symmetry.space_group_name_H-M   'P 1'
#
loop_
_entity.id
_entity.type
_entity.pdbx_description
1 polymer ?
#
loop_
_entity_poly.entity_id
_entity_poly.type
_entity_poly.pdbx_seq_one_letter_code
_entity_poly.pdbx_strand_id
1 'polypeptide(L)' 'MEQRLGRHAIALLQAARDAGDPMLIAQAEAMAMAVGFALAARSPDLGARED' A
#
# COMPACT_ATOMS: atom_id res chain seq x y z
N MET A 1 6.23 -7.91 -10.29
CA MET A 1 5.03 -8.38 -9.55
C MET A 1 4.62 -7.40 -8.45
N GLU A 2 5.59 -6.90 -7.70
CA GLU A 2 5.47 -5.94 -6.60
C GLU A 2 4.72 -4.64 -6.94
N GLN A 3 5.05 -4.02 -8.08
CA GLN A 3 4.35 -2.81 -8.55
C GLN A 3 2.84 -3.03 -8.80
N ARG A 4 2.44 -4.27 -9.14
CA ARG A 4 1.04 -4.62 -9.35
C ARG A 4 0.30 -4.72 -8.02
N LEU A 5 0.94 -5.30 -6.99
CA LEU A 5 0.39 -5.41 -5.64
C LEU A 5 0.20 -4.02 -5.00
N GLY A 6 1.18 -3.13 -5.12
CA GLY A 6 1.06 -1.75 -4.62
C GLY A 6 -0.09 -0.99 -5.27
N ARG A 7 -0.25 -1.14 -6.59
CA ARG A 7 -1.38 -0.52 -7.32
C ARG A 7 -2.74 -1.04 -6.86
N HIS A 8 -2.86 -2.34 -6.60
CA HIS A 8 -4.10 -2.94 -6.10
C HIS A 8 -4.44 -2.47 -4.68
N ALA A 9 -3.44 -2.32 -3.81
CA ALA A 9 -3.65 -1.80 -2.46
C ALA A 9 -4.19 -0.36 -2.47
N ILE A 10 -3.66 0.49 -3.35
CA ILE A 10 -4.14 1.88 -3.53
C ILE A 10 -5.58 1.89 -4.07
N ALA A 11 -5.87 1.07 -5.08
CA ALA A 11 -7.22 0.98 -5.65
C ALA A 11 -8.26 0.47 -4.63
N LEU A 12 -7.87 -0.47 -3.76
CA LEU A 12 -8.72 -0.95 -2.67
C LEU A 12 -9.02 0.15 -1.66
N LEU A 13 -8.00 0.94 -1.27
CA LEU A 13 -8.18 2.08 -0.37
C LEU A 13 -9.09 3.15 -0.98
N GLN A 14 -8.97 3.42 -2.28
CA GLN A 14 -9.89 4.32 -2.98
C GLN A 14 -11.32 3.80 -2.95
N ALA A 15 -11.54 2.52 -3.27
CA ALA A 15 -12.88 1.92 -3.21
C ALA A 15 -13.48 1.94 -1.79
N ALA A 16 -12.66 1.76 -0.75
CA ALA A 16 -13.10 1.88 0.65
C ALA A 16 -13.53 3.31 0.99
N ARG A 17 -12.81 4.32 0.49
CA ARG A 17 -13.19 5.73 0.66
C ARG A 17 -14.47 6.07 -0.08
N ASP A 18 -14.64 5.57 -1.30
CA ASP A 18 -15.85 5.76 -2.09
C ASP A 18 -17.09 5.11 -1.43
N ALA A 19 -16.89 4.02 -0.68
CA ALA A 19 -17.96 3.38 0.10
C ALA A 19 -18.38 4.17 1.35
N GLY A 20 -17.53 5.10 1.84
CA GLY A 20 -17.85 6.00 2.94
C GLY A 20 -17.97 5.35 4.33
N ASP A 21 -17.68 4.06 4.48
CA ASP A 21 -17.67 3.36 5.78
C ASP A 21 -16.33 3.61 6.51
N PRO A 22 -16.34 4.31 7.66
CA PRO A 22 -15.12 4.63 8.40
C PRO A 22 -14.31 3.39 8.83
N MET A 23 -14.98 2.29 9.15
CA MET A 23 -14.30 1.05 9.56
C MET A 23 -13.58 0.41 8.37
N LEU A 24 -14.24 0.39 7.22
CA LEU A 24 -13.67 -0.14 5.99
C LEU A 24 -12.46 0.68 5.51
N ILE A 25 -12.55 2.01 5.63
CA ILE A 25 -11.43 2.92 5.31
C ILE A 25 -10.24 2.62 6.21
N ALA A 26 -10.43 2.56 7.53
CA ALA A 26 -9.35 2.28 8.48
C ALA A 26 -8.67 0.92 8.19
N GLN A 27 -9.47 -0.10 7.85
CA GLN A 27 -8.94 -1.42 7.49
C GLN A 27 -8.14 -1.39 6.19
N ALA A 28 -8.63 -0.67 5.16
CA ALA A 28 -7.93 -0.53 3.90
C ALA A 28 -6.63 0.28 4.03
N GLU A 29 -6.60 1.29 4.90
CA GLU A 29 -5.38 2.06 5.21
C GLU A 29 -4.32 1.19 5.89
N ALA A 30 -4.72 0.41 6.90
CA ALA A 30 -3.82 -0.54 7.57
C ALA A 30 -3.25 -1.57 6.57
N MET A 31 -4.08 -2.07 5.65
CA MET A 31 -3.63 -2.99 4.60
C MET A 31 -2.65 -2.33 3.64
N ALA A 32 -2.92 -1.10 3.19
CA ALA A 32 -2.03 -0.36 2.30
C ALA A 32 -0.65 -0.11 2.95
N MET A 33 -0.62 0.22 4.25
CA MET A 33 0.64 0.32 5.01
C MET A 33 1.39 -1.01 5.06
N ALA A 34 0.71 -2.11 5.39
CA ALA A 34 1.33 -3.43 5.47
C ALA A 34 1.92 -3.88 4.13
N VAL A 35 1.21 -3.60 3.03
CA VAL A 35 1.70 -3.85 1.67
C VAL A 35 2.93 -2.98 1.38
N GLY A 36 2.87 -1.68 1.68
CA GLY A 36 4.00 -0.76 1.51
C GLY A 36 5.26 -1.24 2.24
N PHE A 37 5.13 -1.65 3.50
CA PHE A 37 6.22 -2.23 4.28
C PHE A 37 6.76 -3.52 3.64
N ALA A 38 5.89 -4.45 3.26
CA ALA A 38 6.30 -5.72 2.68
C ALA A 38 6.96 -5.57 1.29
N LEU A 39 6.65 -4.50 0.55
CA LEU A 39 7.31 -4.14 -0.70
C LEU A 39 8.67 -3.49 -0.44
N ALA A 40 8.75 -2.55 0.50
CA ALA A 40 10.00 -1.90 0.88
C ALA A 40 11.03 -2.91 1.42
N ALA A 41 10.59 -3.87 2.25
CA ALA A 41 11.45 -4.92 2.79
C ALA A 41 12.04 -5.86 1.72
N ARG A 42 11.43 -5.93 0.53
CA ARG A 42 11.89 -6.74 -0.60
C ARG A 42 12.71 -5.96 -1.62
N SER A 43 12.68 -4.63 -1.56
CA SER A 43 13.51 -3.73 -2.38
C SER A 43 14.55 -3.03 -1.49
N PRO A 44 15.63 -3.71 -1.08
CA PRO A 44 16.70 -3.09 -0.29
C PRO A 44 17.47 -1.99 -1.04
N ASP A 45 17.26 -1.86 -2.36
CA ASP A 45 18.01 -0.98 -3.25
C ASP A 45 17.54 0.49 -3.23
N LEU A 46 16.38 0.79 -2.65
CA LEU A 46 15.89 2.19 -2.54
C LEU A 46 16.58 3.00 -1.42
N GLY A 47 17.48 2.38 -0.65
CA GLY A 47 18.29 3.03 0.38
C GLY A 47 19.77 3.24 0.01
N ALA A 48 20.20 2.84 -1.20
CA ALA A 48 21.60 2.87 -1.62
C ALA A 48 21.87 3.77 -2.84
N ARG A 49 20.99 4.74 -3.10
CA ARG A 49 21.18 5.75 -4.15
C ARG A 49 21.10 7.15 -3.58
N GLU A 50 22.05 7.44 -2.71
CA GLU A 50 22.57 8.79 -2.46
C GLU A 50 24.01 8.79 -2.99
N ASP A 51 24.18 9.05 -4.29
CA ASP A 51 25.46 9.43 -4.93
C ASP A 51 25.42 10.93 -5.22
#